data_AF-A0A1V6IHY8-F1
#
_entry.id   AF-A0A1V6IHY8-F1
#
_cell.length_a   1.000
_cell.length_b   1.000
_cell.length_c   1.000
_cell.angle_alpha   90.00
_cell.angle_beta   90.00
_cell.angle_gamma   90.00
#
_symmetry.space_group_name_H-M   'P 1'
#
loop_
_entity.id
_entity.type
_entity.pdbx_description
1 polymer ?
#
loop_
_entity_poly.entity_id
_entity_poly.type
_entity_poly.pdbx_seq_one_letter_code
_entity_poly.pdbx_strand_id
1 'polypeptide(L)'
;MNLQTYEIPDNDRPNYFKLKEGENKIRIVSEILDYGSHFVKEEKKSHICLGAEECKYCKAGDRPRTRYMTWVIDRSTGELKLFDFGHSIFKQIHAIARNDDYRFETIPPYDMTIVKKGSGLDTVYSVLAARNDTPITKEEQEKIDDLELVATILNNKIEFERKEIDEIVEPIEENPIQEIDGITI
;
A
#
# COMPACT_ATOMS: atom_id res chain seq x y z
N MET A 1 -11.82 23.03 -18.53
CA MET A 1 -10.59 22.23 -18.66
C MET A 1 -10.95 20.79 -18.33
N ASN A 2 -10.84 19.89 -19.30
CA ASN A 2 -11.00 18.46 -19.07
C ASN A 2 -9.77 17.96 -18.30
N LEU A 3 -9.98 17.42 -17.10
CA LEU A 3 -8.97 16.64 -16.39
C LEU A 3 -8.77 15.36 -17.19
N GLN A 4 -7.75 15.35 -18.05
CA GLN A 4 -7.37 14.17 -18.80
C GLN A 4 -6.71 13.21 -17.80
N THR A 5 -7.46 12.20 -17.37
CA THR A 5 -6.97 11.13 -16.51
C THR A 5 -5.81 10.45 -17.24
N TYR A 6 -4.60 10.60 -16.71
CA TYR A 6 -3.44 9.87 -17.21
C TYR A 6 -3.64 8.38 -16.87
N GLU A 7 -4.08 7.59 -17.84
CA GLU A 7 -4.19 6.14 -17.69
C GLU A 7 -2.79 5.54 -17.70
N ILE A 8 -2.28 5.15 -16.52
CA ILE A 8 -1.03 4.38 -16.42
C ILE A 8 -1.27 3.04 -17.15
N PRO A 9 -0.46 2.68 -18.17
CA PRO A 9 -0.60 1.42 -18.89
C PRO A 9 -0.60 0.22 -17.94
N ASP A 10 -1.44 -0.79 -18.18
CA ASP A 10 -1.59 -1.94 -17.27
C ASP A 10 -0.29 -2.73 -17.05
N ASN A 11 0.69 -2.63 -17.96
CA ASN A 11 1.98 -3.32 -17.86
C ASN A 11 2.97 -2.70 -16.84
N ASP A 12 2.75 -1.47 -16.37
CA ASP A 12 3.63 -0.80 -15.40
C ASP A 12 3.01 -0.74 -13.99
N ARG A 13 1.83 -1.33 -13.79
CA ARG A 13 1.21 -1.40 -12.46
C ARG A 13 1.81 -2.56 -11.69
N PRO A 14 2.28 -2.37 -10.44
CA PRO A 14 2.73 -3.48 -9.61
C PRO A 14 1.60 -4.52 -9.52
N ASN A 15 1.93 -5.80 -9.73
CA ASN A 15 0.94 -6.87 -9.62
C ASN A 15 0.55 -7.03 -8.14
N TYR A 16 -0.54 -6.41 -7.71
CA TYR A 16 -0.96 -6.44 -6.31
C TYR A 16 -1.69 -7.73 -5.96
N PHE A 17 -1.34 -8.31 -4.81
CA PHE A 17 -2.10 -9.40 -4.21
C PHE A 17 -3.41 -8.86 -3.63
N LYS A 18 -4.55 -9.41 -4.08
CA LYS A 18 -5.89 -9.03 -3.60
C LYS A 18 -6.52 -10.20 -2.87
N LEU A 19 -6.84 -10.00 -1.60
CA LEU A 19 -7.55 -10.99 -0.78
C LEU A 19 -8.96 -11.25 -1.30
N LYS A 20 -9.22 -12.51 -1.63
CA LYS A 20 -10.55 -13.05 -1.96
C LYS A 20 -11.27 -13.44 -0.67
N GLU A 21 -12.60 -13.54 -0.72
CA GLU A 21 -13.36 -14.12 0.40
C GLU A 21 -12.94 -15.58 0.62
N GLY A 22 -12.84 -16.01 1.88
CA GLY A 22 -12.35 -17.33 2.24
C GLY A 22 -10.82 -17.39 2.39
N GLU A 23 -10.23 -18.51 2.02
CA GLU A 23 -8.82 -18.82 2.27
C GLU A 23 -7.90 -18.26 1.17
N ASN A 24 -6.84 -17.56 1.59
CA ASN A 24 -5.82 -17.01 0.73
C ASN A 24 -4.46 -17.52 1.20
N LYS A 25 -3.92 -18.52 0.50
CA LYS A 25 -2.63 -19.11 0.85
C LYS A 25 -1.49 -18.34 0.18
N ILE A 26 -0.53 -17.87 0.97
CA ILE A 26 0.59 -17.05 0.53
C ILE A 26 1.91 -17.51 1.14
N ARG A 27 3.02 -17.10 0.52
CA ARG A 27 4.35 -17.12 1.13
C ARG A 27 4.92 -15.72 1.15
N ILE A 28 5.21 -15.18 2.34
CA ILE A 28 5.94 -13.91 2.47
C ILE A 28 7.40 -14.14 2.08
N VAL A 29 7.94 -13.28 1.21
CA VAL A 29 9.29 -13.44 0.63
C VAL A 29 10.17 -12.20 0.74
N SER A 30 9.66 -11.11 1.31
CA SER A 30 10.46 -9.93 1.64
C SER A 30 10.17 -9.45 3.05
N GLU A 31 10.98 -8.51 3.53
CA GLU A 31 10.66 -7.75 4.74
C GLU A 31 9.30 -7.04 4.59
N ILE A 32 8.61 -6.87 5.72
CA ILE A 32 7.35 -6.14 5.83
C ILE A 32 7.68 -4.71 6.28
N LEU A 33 7.40 -3.73 5.44
CA LEU A 33 7.59 -2.32 5.78
C LEU A 33 6.25 -1.64 6.04
N ASP A 34 6.21 -0.72 7.00
CA ASP A 34 5.03 0.08 7.31
C ASP A 34 5.10 1.48 6.69
N TYR A 35 3.93 2.07 6.47
CA TYR A 35 3.79 3.45 6.04
C TYR A 35 2.43 4.02 6.46
N GLY A 36 2.32 5.34 6.53
CA GLY A 36 1.05 6.02 6.78
C GLY A 36 0.26 6.25 5.49
N SER A 37 -1.06 6.15 5.56
CA SER A 37 -1.94 6.47 4.42
C SER A 37 -3.22 7.19 4.85
N HIS A 38 -3.63 8.18 4.07
CA HIS A 38 -4.89 8.90 4.19
C HIS A 38 -5.87 8.44 3.11
N PHE A 39 -7.12 8.15 3.46
CA PHE A 39 -8.16 7.85 2.48
C PHE A 39 -9.05 9.08 2.29
N VAL A 40 -8.97 9.69 1.11
CA VAL A 40 -9.77 10.86 0.74
C VAL A 40 -11.06 10.36 0.10
N LYS A 41 -12.19 10.59 0.77
CA LYS A 41 -13.48 9.99 0.40
C LYS A 41 -14.02 10.56 -0.91
N GLU A 42 -13.79 11.86 -1.12
CA GLU A 42 -14.21 12.63 -2.27
C GLU A 42 -13.55 12.11 -3.55
N GLU A 43 -12.26 11.75 -3.45
CA GLU A 43 -11.45 11.20 -4.54
C GLU A 43 -11.56 9.67 -4.64
N LYS A 44 -12.06 9.02 -3.58
CA LYS A 44 -12.02 7.55 -3.40
C LYS A 44 -10.60 6.98 -3.58
N LYS A 45 -9.59 7.77 -3.22
CA LYS A 45 -8.16 7.48 -3.40
C LYS A 45 -7.47 7.47 -2.04
N SER A 46 -6.48 6.57 -1.91
CA SER A 46 -5.55 6.59 -0.79
C SER A 46 -4.28 7.33 -1.18
N HIS A 47 -3.85 8.24 -0.33
CA HIS A 47 -2.60 9.00 -0.45
C HIS A 47 -1.60 8.49 0.57
N ILE A 48 -0.31 8.54 0.23
CA ILE A 48 0.74 8.27 1.21
C ILE A 48 0.87 9.47 2.15
N CYS A 49 1.02 9.19 3.44
CA CYS A 49 1.31 10.22 4.42
C CYS A 49 2.78 10.60 4.34
N LEU A 50 3.05 11.89 4.09
CA LEU A 50 4.40 12.47 4.08
C LEU A 50 4.91 12.87 5.47
N GLY A 51 4.14 12.59 6.53
CA GLY A 51 4.42 13.02 7.90
C GLY A 51 3.71 14.33 8.28
N ALA A 52 3.58 14.58 9.58
CA ALA A 52 2.75 15.66 10.12
C ALA A 52 3.19 17.07 9.66
N GLU A 53 4.48 17.26 9.40
CA GLU A 53 5.05 18.55 8.99
C GLU A 53 4.76 18.92 7.54
N GLU A 54 4.56 17.92 6.67
CA GLU A 54 4.47 18.13 5.21
C GLU A 54 3.12 17.70 4.64
N CYS A 55 2.46 16.72 5.24
CA CYS A 55 1.20 16.17 4.74
C CYS A 55 0.02 17.11 4.99
N LYS A 56 -0.61 17.59 3.91
CA LYS A 56 -1.81 18.44 3.97
C LYS A 56 -2.98 17.82 4.76
N TYR A 57 -3.13 16.50 4.71
CA TYR A 57 -4.20 15.78 5.42
C TYR A 57 -3.94 15.74 6.93
N CYS A 58 -2.70 15.49 7.35
CA CYS A 58 -2.30 15.58 8.76
C CYS A 58 -2.52 16.99 9.32
N LYS A 59 -2.16 18.04 8.57
CA LYS A 59 -2.38 19.44 8.96
C LYS A 59 -3.87 19.79 9.09
N ALA A 60 -4.73 19.16 8.30
CA ALA A 60 -6.18 19.27 8.41
C ALA A 60 -6.78 18.45 9.57
N GLY A 61 -5.96 17.76 10.37
CA GLY A 61 -6.38 16.96 11.52
C GLY A 61 -6.83 15.54 11.19
N ASP A 62 -6.75 15.11 9.93
CA ASP A 62 -6.97 13.71 9.58
C ASP A 62 -5.77 12.86 10.01
N ARG A 63 -6.03 11.69 10.61
CA ARG A 63 -4.96 10.82 11.13
C ARG A 63 -4.66 9.71 10.12
N PRO A 64 -3.39 9.51 9.74
CA PRO A 64 -3.05 8.45 8.81
C PRO A 64 -3.33 7.08 9.42
N ARG A 65 -3.74 6.15 8.57
CA ARG A 65 -3.84 4.73 8.90
C ARG A 65 -2.50 4.06 8.59
N THR A 66 -1.99 3.25 9.52
CA THR A 66 -0.82 2.41 9.25
C THR A 66 -1.19 1.29 8.28
N ARG A 67 -0.43 1.20 7.20
CA ARG A 67 -0.47 0.16 6.17
C ARG A 67 0.87 -0.55 6.15
N TYR A 68 0.87 -1.75 5.58
CA TYR A 68 2.05 -2.61 5.50
C TYR A 68 2.21 -3.12 4.08
N MET A 69 3.44 -3.23 3.62
CA MET A 69 3.78 -3.69 2.28
C MET A 69 4.85 -4.77 2.33
N THR A 70 4.67 -5.82 1.54
CA THR A 70 5.64 -6.92 1.40
C THR A 70 5.42 -7.65 0.08
N TRP A 71 6.43 -8.34 -0.43
CA TRP A 71 6.27 -9.29 -1.52
C TRP A 71 5.77 -10.63 -1.01
N VAL A 72 4.83 -11.22 -1.75
CA VAL A 72 4.31 -12.56 -1.49
C VAL A 72 4.28 -13.41 -2.75
N ILE A 73 4.42 -14.74 -2.59
CA ILE A 73 4.00 -15.70 -3.61
C ILE A 73 2.52 -16.02 -3.35
N ASP A 74 1.67 -15.78 -4.34
CA ASP A 74 0.29 -16.26 -4.35
C ASP A 74 0.28 -17.76 -4.63
N ARG A 75 0.04 -18.60 -3.62
CA ARG A 75 0.11 -20.06 -3.81
C ARG A 75 -1.00 -20.61 -4.71
N SER A 76 -2.00 -19.81 -5.08
CA SER A 76 -3.02 -20.22 -6.05
C SER A 76 -2.54 -20.09 -7.50
N THR A 77 -1.60 -19.19 -7.78
CA THR A 77 -1.06 -18.95 -9.13
C THR A 77 0.43 -19.22 -9.28
N GLY A 78 1.19 -19.26 -8.18
CA GLY A 78 2.66 -19.32 -8.17
C GLY A 78 3.34 -17.99 -8.49
N GLU A 79 2.60 -16.89 -8.60
CA GLU A 79 3.12 -15.59 -9.00
C GLU A 79 3.58 -14.75 -7.81
N LEU A 80 4.63 -13.96 -8.01
CA LEU A 80 5.04 -12.92 -7.08
C LEU A 80 4.12 -11.71 -7.21
N LYS A 81 3.61 -11.24 -6.08
CA LYS A 81 2.67 -10.12 -5.99
C LYS A 81 2.99 -9.23 -4.81
N LEU A 82 2.79 -7.93 -4.97
CA LEU A 82 2.97 -6.95 -3.90
C LEU A 82 1.72 -6.95 -3.03
N PHE A 83 1.88 -7.20 -1.73
CA PHE A 83 0.76 -7.25 -0.80
C PHE A 83 0.74 -6.01 0.09
N ASP A 84 -0.27 -5.17 -0.12
CA ASP A 84 -0.60 -4.00 0.71
C ASP A 84 -1.77 -4.36 1.65
N PHE A 85 -1.51 -4.36 2.95
CA PHE A 85 -2.47 -4.84 3.95
C PHE A 85 -2.54 -3.98 5.22
N GLY A 86 -3.58 -4.24 6.01
CA GLY A 86 -3.90 -3.45 7.21
C GLY A 86 -3.33 -4.03 8.49
N HIS A 87 -3.35 -3.21 9.54
CA HIS A 87 -2.81 -3.53 10.87
C HIS A 87 -3.38 -4.80 11.52
N SER A 88 -4.64 -5.18 11.24
CA SER A 88 -5.25 -6.40 11.80
C SER A 88 -4.57 -7.68 11.33
N ILE A 89 -4.08 -7.73 10.10
CA ILE A 89 -3.31 -8.86 9.56
C ILE A 89 -1.89 -8.81 10.13
N PHE A 90 -1.24 -7.64 10.12
CA PHE A 90 0.10 -7.46 10.67
C PHE A 90 0.20 -7.93 12.13
N LYS A 91 -0.76 -7.52 12.98
CA LYS A 91 -0.79 -7.91 14.40
C LYS A 91 -0.81 -9.43 14.58
N GLN A 92 -1.50 -10.17 13.71
CA GLN A 92 -1.56 -11.62 13.77
C GLN A 92 -0.26 -12.27 13.28
N ILE A 93 0.31 -11.77 12.17
CA ILE A 93 1.64 -12.20 11.69
C ILE A 93 2.70 -11.98 12.80
N HIS A 94 2.67 -10.83 13.45
CA HIS A 94 3.57 -10.45 14.52
C HIS A 94 3.42 -11.30 15.79
N ALA A 95 2.19 -11.76 16.08
CA ALA A 95 1.92 -12.70 17.16
C ALA A 95 2.47 -14.10 16.82
N ILE A 96 2.29 -14.54 15.58
CA ILE A 96 2.86 -15.81 15.07
C ILE A 96 4.38 -15.78 15.16
N ALA A 97 5.02 -14.68 14.75
CA ALA A 97 6.48 -14.53 14.79
C ALA A 97 7.10 -14.73 16.20
N ARG A 98 6.31 -14.58 17.27
CA ARG A 98 6.72 -14.78 18.66
C ARG A 98 6.25 -16.08 19.28
N ASN A 99 5.42 -16.84 18.58
CA ASN A 99 5.00 -18.15 19.03
C ASN A 99 6.17 -19.13 18.90
N ASP A 100 6.41 -19.97 19.91
CA ASP A 100 7.58 -20.86 19.92
C ASP A 100 7.57 -21.91 18.80
N ASP A 101 6.39 -22.38 18.39
CA ASP A 101 6.25 -23.36 17.31
C ASP A 101 6.40 -22.74 15.90
N TYR A 102 6.25 -21.42 15.80
CA TYR A 102 6.17 -20.68 14.53
C TYR A 102 7.07 -19.44 14.52
N ARG A 103 8.13 -19.44 15.33
CA ARG A 103 8.97 -18.25 15.50
C ARG A 103 9.73 -17.94 14.22
N PHE A 104 9.81 -16.66 13.85
CA PHE A 104 10.69 -16.16 12.79
C PHE A 104 11.12 -14.73 13.11
N GLU A 105 12.28 -14.31 12.59
CA GLU A 105 12.83 -12.97 12.84
C GLU A 105 12.28 -11.94 11.84
N THR A 106 12.47 -12.19 10.54
CA THR A 106 12.08 -11.24 9.48
C THR A 106 11.06 -11.85 8.52
N ILE A 107 11.39 -13.01 7.93
CA ILE A 107 10.58 -13.67 6.90
C ILE A 107 10.25 -15.08 7.39
N PRO A 108 8.96 -15.50 7.40
CA PRO A 108 8.58 -16.83 7.84
C PRO A 108 9.12 -17.91 6.88
N PRO A 109 9.66 -19.04 7.39
CA PRO A 109 10.16 -20.14 6.58
C PRO A 109 9.05 -21.06 6.01
N TYR A 110 7.78 -20.74 6.28
CA TYR A 110 6.60 -21.50 5.87
C TYR A 110 5.53 -20.63 5.18
N ASP A 111 4.53 -21.29 4.61
CA ASP A 111 3.35 -20.62 4.04
C ASP A 111 2.40 -20.13 5.13
N MET A 112 1.61 -19.10 4.82
CA MET A 112 0.55 -18.61 5.69
C MET A 112 -0.78 -18.60 4.95
N THR A 113 -1.88 -18.85 5.67
CA THR A 113 -3.24 -18.72 5.15
C THR A 113 -3.92 -17.53 5.80
N ILE A 114 -4.35 -16.58 4.99
CA ILE A 114 -5.20 -15.46 5.42
C ILE A 114 -6.64 -15.80 5.08
N VAL A 115 -7.45 -16.02 6.10
CA VAL A 115 -8.90 -16.20 5.96
C VAL A 115 -9.56 -14.84 6.05
N LYS A 116 -10.22 -14.41 4.97
CA LYS A 116 -11.06 -13.22 4.95
C LYS A 116 -12.52 -13.64 5.09
N LYS A 117 -13.25 -12.97 5.98
CA LYS A 117 -14.70 -13.14 6.15
C LYS A 117 -15.40 -11.79 6.15
N GLY A 118 -16.58 -11.73 5.53
CA GLY A 118 -17.44 -10.54 5.55
C GLY A 118 -17.04 -9.49 4.51
N SER A 119 -17.61 -8.30 4.63
CA SER A 119 -17.44 -7.25 3.61
C SER A 119 -17.47 -5.85 4.22
N GLY A 120 -16.80 -4.90 3.57
CA GLY A 120 -16.79 -3.50 4.02
C GLY A 120 -16.24 -3.36 5.44
N LEU A 121 -17.00 -2.68 6.30
CA LEU A 121 -16.62 -2.45 7.70
C LEU A 121 -16.70 -3.71 8.56
N ASP A 122 -17.45 -4.73 8.14
CA ASP A 122 -17.61 -6.00 8.86
C ASP A 122 -16.55 -7.04 8.44
N THR A 123 -15.51 -6.62 7.72
CA THR A 123 -14.45 -7.53 7.27
C THR A 123 -13.57 -7.96 8.44
N VAL A 124 -13.44 -9.26 8.63
CA VAL A 124 -12.57 -9.87 9.65
C VAL A 124 -11.52 -10.75 8.97
N TYR A 125 -10.31 -10.75 9.54
CA TYR A 125 -9.19 -11.56 9.07
C TYR A 125 -8.70 -12.52 10.14
N SER A 126 -8.38 -13.74 9.75
CA SER A 126 -7.62 -14.71 10.55
C SER A 126 -6.36 -15.10 9.80
N VAL A 127 -5.22 -15.09 10.46
CA VAL A 127 -3.95 -15.54 9.88
C VAL A 127 -3.53 -16.84 10.55
N LEU A 128 -3.23 -17.85 9.73
CA LEU A 128 -2.82 -19.18 10.17
C LEU A 128 -1.45 -19.50 9.58
N ALA A 129 -0.52 -19.99 10.40
CA ALA A 129 0.76 -20.51 9.92
C ALA A 129 0.60 -21.96 9.45
N ALA A 130 1.26 -22.32 8.34
CA ALA A 130 1.39 -23.72 7.96
C ALA A 130 2.24 -24.46 8.99
N ARG A 131 1.82 -25.67 9.36
CA ARG A 131 2.53 -26.52 10.32
C ARG A 131 3.90 -26.99 9.80
N ASN A 132 4.05 -27.10 8.48
CA ASN A 132 5.26 -27.59 7.85
C ASN A 132 5.89 -26.48 7.02
N ASP A 133 7.21 -26.44 7.04
CA ASP A 133 7.98 -25.64 6.12
C ASP A 133 7.73 -26.09 4.68
N THR A 134 7.58 -25.11 3.81
CA THR A 134 7.48 -25.34 2.36
C THR A 134 8.70 -24.68 1.75
N PRO A 135 9.68 -25.47 1.24
CA PRO A 135 10.87 -24.93 0.62
C PRO A 135 10.52 -24.00 -0.53
N ILE A 136 11.26 -22.90 -0.64
CA ILE A 136 11.26 -22.07 -1.85
C ILE A 136 11.98 -22.87 -2.94
N THR A 137 11.33 -23.02 -4.08
CA THR A 137 11.91 -23.68 -5.25
C THR A 137 12.99 -22.81 -5.89
N LYS A 138 13.87 -23.39 -6.71
CA LYS A 138 14.92 -22.61 -7.40
C LYS A 138 14.33 -21.51 -8.29
N GLU A 139 13.27 -21.83 -9.04
CA GLU A 139 12.59 -20.87 -9.90
C GLU A 139 11.96 -19.71 -9.10
N GLU A 140 11.37 -20.01 -7.94
CA GLU A 140 10.86 -18.96 -7.05
C GLU A 140 12.00 -18.11 -6.50
N GLN A 141 13.13 -18.71 -6.12
CA GLN A 141 14.28 -17.97 -5.60
C GLN A 141 14.86 -17.02 -6.65
N GLU A 142 15.03 -17.47 -7.90
CA GLU A 142 15.49 -16.62 -9.01
C GLU A 142 14.57 -15.40 -9.20
N LYS A 143 13.24 -15.61 -9.15
CA LYS A 143 12.27 -14.51 -9.25
C LYS A 143 12.32 -13.57 -8.03
N ILE A 144 12.62 -14.09 -6.84
CA ILE A 144 12.74 -13.29 -5.60
C ILE A 144 13.99 -12.41 -5.65
N ASP A 145 15.10 -12.96 -6.16
CA ASP A 145 16.38 -12.25 -6.25
C ASP A 145 16.31 -11.05 -7.21
N ASP A 146 15.44 -11.12 -8.22
CA ASP A 146 15.16 -10.05 -9.18
C ASP A 146 14.13 -9.00 -8.70
N LEU A 147 13.58 -9.15 -7.48
CA LEU A 147 12.58 -8.21 -6.98
C LEU A 147 13.15 -6.85 -6.65
N GLU A 148 12.41 -5.80 -7.03
CA GLU A 148 12.63 -4.47 -6.49
C GLU A 148 12.34 -4.47 -4.97
N LEU A 149 13.25 -3.88 -4.20
CA LEU A 149 13.08 -3.74 -2.76
C LEU A 149 11.81 -2.96 -2.44
N VAL A 150 11.04 -3.43 -1.46
CA VAL A 150 9.81 -2.75 -1.00
C VAL A 150 10.11 -1.31 -0.56
N ALA A 151 11.30 -1.06 0.01
CA ALA A 151 11.75 0.28 0.38
C ALA A 151 11.85 1.22 -0.84
N THR A 152 12.39 0.74 -1.97
CA THR A 152 12.47 1.51 -3.22
C THR A 152 11.08 1.82 -3.75
N ILE A 153 10.18 0.83 -3.75
CA ILE A 153 8.77 1.01 -4.17
C ILE A 153 8.07 2.06 -3.30
N LEU A 154 8.24 2.00 -1.98
CA LEU A 154 7.65 2.98 -1.05
C LEU A 154 8.23 4.38 -1.25
N ASN A 155 9.55 4.50 -1.40
CA ASN A 155 10.19 5.79 -1.68
C ASN A 155 9.68 6.39 -2.99
N ASN A 156 9.58 5.61 -4.06
CA ASN A 156 9.03 6.09 -5.34
C ASN A 156 7.58 6.59 -5.18
N LYS A 157 6.76 5.91 -4.37
CA LYS A 157 5.39 6.37 -4.07
C LYS A 157 5.36 7.64 -3.22
N ILE A 158 6.27 7.79 -2.25
CA ILE A 158 6.43 9.02 -1.45
C ILE A 158 6.81 10.19 -2.35
N GLU A 159 7.78 10.01 -3.24
CA GLU A 159 8.22 11.06 -4.18
C GLU A 159 7.13 11.44 -5.17
N PHE A 160 6.34 10.47 -5.64
CA PHE A 160 5.18 10.74 -6.47
C PHE A 160 4.15 11.61 -5.72
N GLU A 161 3.84 11.28 -4.47
CA GLU A 161 2.91 12.04 -3.64
C GLU A 161 3.41 13.47 -3.35
N ARG A 162 4.72 13.66 -3.13
CA ARG A 162 5.33 14.99 -2.99
C ARG A 162 5.10 15.85 -4.22
N LYS A 163 5.35 15.29 -5.42
CA LYS A 163 5.16 16.02 -6.69
C LYS A 163 3.71 16.40 -6.94
N GLU A 164 2.75 15.51 -6.66
CA GLU A 164 1.32 15.85 -6.79
C GLU A 164 0.93 17.02 -5.86
N ILE A 165 1.61 17.22 -4.73
CA ILE A 165 1.37 18.38 -3.87
C ILE A 165 2.00 19.64 -4.46
N ASP A 166 3.26 19.59 -4.92
CA ASP A 166 3.98 20.76 -5.42
C ASP A 166 3.37 21.32 -6.72
N GLU A 167 2.86 20.47 -7.62
CA GLU A 167 2.19 20.90 -8.86
C GLU A 167 0.87 21.65 -8.61
N ILE A 168 0.22 21.46 -7.45
CA ILE A 168 -0.99 22.21 -7.07
C ILE A 168 -0.64 23.63 -6.57
N VAL A 169 0.63 23.89 -6.22
CA VAL A 169 1.10 25.16 -5.63
C VAL A 169 1.73 26.09 -6.69
N GLU A 170 1.78 25.71 -7.96
CA GLU A 170 2.20 26.66 -9.01
C GLU A 170 1.26 27.89 -9.02
N PRO A 171 1.83 29.11 -9.02
CA PRO A 171 1.09 30.32 -8.69
C PRO A 171 -0.04 30.54 -9.70
N ILE A 172 -1.25 30.71 -9.17
CA ILE A 172 -2.33 31.35 -9.91
C ILE A 172 -1.78 32.72 -10.30
N GLU A 173 -1.43 32.93 -11.57
CA GLU A 173 -1.11 34.28 -12.05
C GLU A 173 -2.33 35.15 -11.73
N GLU A 174 -2.17 36.05 -10.76
CA GLU A 174 -3.16 37.07 -10.45
C GLU A 174 -3.31 37.93 -11.70
N ASN A 175 -4.31 37.60 -12.53
CA ASN A 175 -4.72 38.50 -13.61
C ASN A 175 -5.15 39.81 -12.94
N PRO A 176 -4.48 40.94 -13.21
CA PRO A 176 -4.85 42.20 -12.59
C PRO A 176 -6.29 42.52 -12.99
N ILE A 177 -7.12 42.78 -11.97
CA ILE A 177 -8.49 43.26 -12.13
C ILE A 177 -8.41 44.54 -12.96
N GLN A 178 -8.97 44.52 -14.16
CA GLN A 178 -9.10 45.74 -14.95
C GLN A 178 -10.11 46.65 -14.24
N GLU A 179 -9.62 47.82 -13.78
CA GLU A 179 -10.46 48.89 -13.25
C GLU A 179 -11.53 49.27 -14.30
N ILE A 180 -12.79 49.01 -13.96
CA ILE A 180 -13.92 49.56 -14.71
C ILE A 180 -14.12 51.02 -14.26
N ASP A 181 -13.49 51.94 -14.99
CA ASP A 181 -13.73 53.37 -14.85
C ASP A 181 -15.19 53.71 -15.20
N GLY A 182 -15.85 54.39 -14.27
CA GLY A 182 -16.87 55.39 -14.58
C GLY A 182 -18.34 54.95 -14.51
N ILE A 183 -18.90 54.88 -13.29
CA ILE A 183 -20.29 55.27 -13.06
C ILE A 183 -20.28 56.35 -11.98
N THR A 184 -20.45 57.60 -12.42
CA THR A 184 -20.88 58.70 -11.56
C THR A 184 -22.32 59.03 -11.93
N ILE A 185 -23.17 59.08 -10.91
CA ILE A 185 -24.59 59.44 -10.92
C ILE A 185 -24.81 60.86 -11.46
#